data_AF-A0A0B1RZ87-F1
#
_entry.id   AF-A0A0B1RZ87-F1
#
_cell.length_a   1.000
_cell.length_b   1.000
_cell.length_c   1.000
_cell.angle_alpha   90.00
_cell.angle_beta   90.00
_cell.angle_gamma   90.00
#
_symmetry.space_group_name_H-M   'P 1'
#
loop_
_entity.id
_entity.type
_entity.pdbx_description
1 polymer ?
#
loop_
_entity_poly.entity_id
_entity_poly.type
_entity_poly.pdbx_seq_one_letter_code
_entity_poly.pdbx_strand_id
1 'polypeptide(L)'
;MEYLNCHKNMLRATLSGITKPLSISAIQARVGLPVGRFWWAFDSLLEEDEVPGRLSGSRSSPSCTYIPHMHDMLVRLYVQNLFRQQEFIQTGVLKKLGLSESLGGKNGQIEQILKEGNSSLKFQVLPTVLLSLPLYQQCLSTIKEAVRSSDVCEVQSTLQPLGVPFEDPDLIEISEKIAASESELQCSGTHVFSDRIITKAIERLGDRIDSWAHELMTKLEQERRSTHRQQKTVEAENDWGETKKGGGKKKGKGGGGKGGKSSAASREEPASTFVGVPSETLEEWIASTSVVPEEILEDVVERVGTQVKELLRILCHCFFCSVGRHLQRF
;
A
#
# COMPACT_ATOMS: atom_id res chain seq x y z
N MET A 1 -55.55 35.71 -14.14
CA MET A 1 -54.25 35.99 -14.79
C MET A 1 -53.31 36.76 -13.86
N GLU A 2 -53.72 37.92 -13.32
CA GLU A 2 -52.86 38.75 -12.45
C GLU A 2 -52.35 38.05 -11.18
N TYR A 3 -53.18 37.25 -10.49
CA TYR A 3 -52.75 36.53 -9.27
C TYR A 3 -51.55 35.60 -9.51
N LEU A 4 -51.58 34.83 -10.61
CA LEU A 4 -50.51 33.89 -10.94
C LEU A 4 -49.24 34.64 -11.40
N ASN A 5 -49.39 35.71 -12.16
CA ASN A 5 -48.26 36.56 -12.53
C ASN A 5 -47.62 37.27 -11.33
N CYS A 6 -48.42 37.70 -10.35
CA CYS A 6 -47.92 38.29 -9.10
C CYS A 6 -47.06 37.28 -8.33
N HIS A 7 -47.53 36.04 -8.18
CA HIS A 7 -46.75 34.99 -7.50
C HIS A 7 -45.54 34.53 -8.31
N LYS A 8 -45.61 34.53 -9.65
CA LYS A 8 -44.45 34.30 -10.53
C LYS A 8 -43.37 35.36 -10.29
N ASN A 9 -43.75 36.64 -10.25
CA ASN A 9 -42.84 37.74 -9.97
C ASN A 9 -42.24 37.67 -8.55
N MET A 10 -43.04 37.24 -7.56
CA MET A 10 -42.56 37.03 -6.20
C MET A 10 -41.57 35.87 -6.12
N LEU A 11 -41.83 34.76 -6.83
CA LEU A 11 -40.88 33.65 -6.95
C LEU A 11 -39.57 34.12 -7.58
N ARG A 12 -39.64 34.87 -8.69
CA ARG A 12 -38.46 35.46 -9.34
C ARG A 12 -37.64 36.31 -8.38
N ALA A 13 -38.27 37.28 -7.72
CA ALA A 13 -37.60 38.14 -6.74
C ALA A 13 -37.00 37.32 -5.59
N THR A 14 -37.68 36.26 -5.15
CA THR A 14 -37.17 35.34 -4.12
C THR A 14 -35.92 34.62 -4.62
N LEU A 15 -35.95 34.02 -5.82
CA LEU A 15 -34.81 33.30 -6.39
C LEU A 15 -33.59 34.22 -6.58
N SER A 16 -33.79 35.46 -7.06
CA SER A 16 -32.72 36.46 -7.20
C SER A 16 -32.09 36.87 -5.86
N GLY A 17 -32.82 36.78 -4.76
CA GLY A 17 -32.32 37.12 -3.41
C GLY A 17 -31.58 35.98 -2.71
N ILE A 18 -31.63 34.75 -3.22
CA ILE A 18 -30.98 33.60 -2.59
C ILE A 18 -29.50 33.57 -2.99
N THR A 19 -28.62 33.57 -1.98
CA THR A 19 -27.15 33.55 -2.18
C THR A 19 -26.48 32.25 -1.73
N LYS A 20 -27.24 31.34 -1.11
CA LYS A 20 -26.76 30.05 -0.60
C LYS A 20 -27.69 28.91 -1.06
N PRO A 21 -27.19 27.67 -1.17
CA PRO A 21 -28.04 26.54 -1.53
C PRO A 21 -29.20 26.41 -0.55
N LEU A 22 -30.41 26.24 -1.08
CA LEU A 22 -31.63 26.19 -0.29
C LEU A 22 -32.56 25.10 -0.81
N SER A 23 -33.23 24.37 0.08
CA SER A 23 -34.18 23.34 -0.34
C SER A 23 -35.37 23.97 -1.09
N ILE A 24 -35.84 23.29 -2.13
CA ILE A 24 -37.02 23.73 -2.88
C ILE A 24 -38.25 23.81 -1.98
N SER A 25 -38.35 22.91 -1.00
CA SER A 25 -39.42 22.94 0.02
C SER A 25 -39.42 24.23 0.82
N ALA A 26 -38.26 24.77 1.20
CA ALA A 26 -38.15 26.03 1.94
C ALA A 26 -38.52 27.23 1.06
N ILE A 27 -38.12 27.22 -0.21
CA ILE A 27 -38.49 28.26 -1.18
C ILE A 27 -40.00 28.25 -1.41
N GLN A 28 -40.58 27.06 -1.65
CA GLN A 28 -42.00 26.88 -1.86
C GLN A 28 -42.82 27.38 -0.67
N ALA A 29 -42.42 27.03 0.56
CA ALA A 29 -43.08 27.49 1.78
C ALA A 29 -43.05 29.02 1.91
N ARG A 30 -41.96 29.67 1.51
CA ARG A 30 -41.81 31.12 1.57
C ARG A 30 -42.64 31.86 0.52
N VAL A 31 -42.79 31.28 -0.67
CA VAL A 31 -43.62 31.84 -1.76
C VAL A 31 -45.11 31.54 -1.54
N GLY A 32 -45.45 30.55 -0.70
CA GLY A 32 -46.83 30.26 -0.32
C GLY A 32 -47.66 29.58 -1.42
N LEU A 33 -47.02 28.93 -2.39
CA LEU A 33 -47.70 28.27 -3.51
C LEU A 33 -47.90 26.77 -3.26
N PRO A 34 -49.06 26.20 -3.68
CA PRO A 34 -49.22 24.75 -3.81
C PRO A 34 -48.21 24.17 -4.80
N VAL A 35 -47.77 22.93 -4.57
CA VAL A 35 -46.68 22.26 -5.34
C VAL A 35 -46.84 22.39 -6.86
N GLY A 36 -48.03 22.09 -7.39
CA GLY A 36 -48.28 22.17 -8.84
C GLY A 36 -48.15 23.59 -9.41
N ARG A 37 -48.60 24.61 -8.66
CA ARG A 37 -48.49 26.02 -9.09
C ARG A 37 -47.07 26.55 -8.94
N PHE A 38 -46.33 26.06 -7.94
CA PHE A 38 -44.92 26.39 -7.76
C PHE A 38 -44.10 25.91 -8.97
N TRP A 39 -44.26 24.64 -9.36
CA TRP A 39 -43.52 24.10 -10.51
C TRP A 39 -43.92 24.76 -11.82
N TRP A 40 -45.20 25.07 -12.03
CA TRP A 40 -45.62 25.86 -13.19
C TRP A 40 -44.94 27.24 -13.24
N ALA A 41 -44.89 27.96 -12.12
CA ALA A 41 -44.23 29.27 -12.06
C ALA A 41 -42.71 29.16 -12.26
N PHE A 42 -42.10 28.12 -11.68
CA PHE A 42 -40.67 27.84 -11.85
C PHE A 42 -40.32 27.50 -13.29
N ASP A 43 -41.10 26.63 -13.94
CA ASP A 43 -40.88 26.24 -15.33
C ASP A 43 -41.11 27.41 -16.29
N SER A 44 -42.13 28.23 -16.05
CA SER A 44 -42.33 29.48 -16.80
C SER A 44 -41.15 30.45 -16.68
N LEU A 45 -40.57 30.60 -15.47
CA LEU A 45 -39.37 31.43 -15.30
C LEU A 45 -38.13 30.81 -15.95
N LEU A 46 -38.04 29.47 -15.95
CA LEU A 46 -36.94 28.75 -16.57
C LEU A 46 -36.98 28.86 -18.10
N GLU A 47 -38.17 28.78 -18.70
CA GLU A 47 -38.39 29.04 -20.13
C GLU A 47 -38.06 30.48 -20.54
N GLU A 48 -38.24 31.43 -19.61
CA GLU A 48 -37.91 32.85 -19.79
C GLU A 48 -36.43 33.20 -19.46
N ASP A 49 -35.60 32.21 -19.10
CA ASP A 49 -34.20 32.38 -18.64
C ASP A 49 -34.05 33.32 -17.43
N GLU A 50 -35.09 33.43 -16.60
CA GLU A 50 -35.14 34.30 -15.42
C GLU A 50 -34.82 33.57 -14.11
N VAL A 51 -34.33 32.32 -14.18
CA VAL A 51 -33.92 31.52 -13.00
C VAL A 51 -32.40 31.64 -12.82
N PRO A 52 -31.90 32.42 -11.84
CA PRO A 52 -30.46 32.68 -11.67
C PRO A 52 -29.73 31.55 -10.92
N GLY A 53 -29.94 30.30 -11.33
CA GLY A 53 -29.34 29.14 -10.67
C GLY A 53 -29.74 27.82 -11.30
N ARG A 54 -29.31 26.72 -10.67
CA ARG A 54 -29.66 25.35 -11.09
C ARG A 54 -30.33 24.58 -9.96
N LEU A 55 -30.97 23.48 -10.33
CA LEU A 55 -31.45 22.48 -9.38
C LEU A 55 -30.41 21.37 -9.23
N SER A 56 -30.27 20.87 -8.00
CA SER A 56 -29.53 19.67 -7.66
C SER A 56 -30.47 18.65 -7.03
N GLY A 57 -30.43 17.40 -7.52
CA GLY A 57 -31.34 16.32 -7.15
C GLY A 57 -32.65 16.31 -7.94
N SER A 58 -33.41 15.22 -7.80
CA SER A 58 -34.69 15.05 -8.49
C SER A 58 -35.74 16.03 -7.96
N ARG A 59 -36.54 16.61 -8.86
CA ARG A 59 -37.69 17.48 -8.51
C ARG A 59 -38.75 16.79 -7.63
N SER A 60 -38.84 15.46 -7.72
CA SER A 60 -39.73 14.66 -6.87
C SER A 60 -39.13 14.33 -5.49
N SER A 61 -37.84 14.61 -5.28
CA SER A 61 -37.17 14.32 -4.01
C SER A 61 -37.35 15.47 -3.03
N PRO A 62 -37.60 15.18 -1.73
CA PRO A 62 -37.55 16.20 -0.68
C PRO A 62 -36.13 16.81 -0.52
N SER A 63 -35.10 16.17 -1.07
CA SER A 63 -33.72 16.67 -1.09
C SER A 63 -33.41 17.61 -2.27
N CYS A 64 -34.39 17.93 -3.13
CA CYS A 64 -34.17 18.86 -4.23
C CYS A 64 -33.73 20.23 -3.72
N THR A 65 -32.57 20.67 -4.17
CA THR A 65 -31.91 21.88 -3.69
C THR A 65 -31.72 22.85 -4.85
N TYR A 66 -32.09 24.10 -4.65
CA TYR A 66 -31.75 25.19 -5.56
C TYR A 66 -30.35 25.71 -5.22
N ILE A 67 -29.48 25.80 -6.23
CA ILE A 67 -28.13 26.34 -6.12
C ILE A 67 -28.04 27.61 -6.99
N PRO A 68 -27.95 28.80 -6.39
CA PRO A 68 -27.80 30.05 -7.12
C PRO A 68 -26.49 30.11 -7.90
N HIS A 69 -26.46 30.76 -9.07
CA HIS A 69 -25.22 30.97 -9.84
C HIS A 69 -24.18 31.78 -9.05
N MET A 70 -24.62 32.72 -8.23
CA MET A 70 -23.74 33.49 -7.34
C MET A 70 -22.99 32.58 -6.37
N HIS A 71 -23.63 31.52 -5.86
CA HIS A 71 -22.97 30.55 -4.99
C HIS A 71 -21.84 29.82 -5.74
N ASP A 72 -22.10 29.30 -6.94
CA ASP A 72 -21.05 28.59 -7.71
C ASP A 72 -19.88 29.51 -8.06
N MET A 73 -20.17 30.76 -8.43
CA MET A 73 -19.16 31.76 -8.73
C MET A 73 -18.30 32.04 -7.50
N LEU A 74 -18.90 32.23 -6.33
CA LEU A 74 -18.18 32.46 -5.08
C LEU A 74 -17.34 31.24 -4.67
N VAL A 75 -17.89 30.03 -4.78
CA VAL A 75 -17.15 28.78 -4.49
C VAL A 75 -15.94 28.65 -5.42
N ARG A 76 -16.13 28.87 -6.72
CA ARG A 76 -15.05 28.82 -7.71
C ARG A 76 -13.95 29.82 -7.39
N LEU A 77 -14.31 31.10 -7.19
CA LEU A 77 -13.35 32.16 -6.85
C LEU A 77 -12.65 31.89 -5.52
N TYR A 78 -13.35 31.33 -4.54
CA TYR A 78 -12.78 30.94 -3.26
C TYR A 78 -11.74 29.84 -3.44
N VAL A 79 -12.06 28.75 -4.14
CA VAL A 79 -11.15 27.63 -4.40
C VAL A 79 -9.92 28.09 -5.17
N GLN A 80 -10.10 28.88 -6.23
CA GLN A 80 -8.98 29.44 -7.01
C GLN A 80 -8.06 30.32 -6.15
N ASN A 81 -8.62 31.22 -5.34
CA ASN A 81 -7.82 32.10 -4.49
C ASN A 81 -7.13 31.34 -3.35
N LEU A 82 -7.81 30.36 -2.75
CA LEU A 82 -7.25 29.52 -1.71
C LEU A 82 -6.03 28.75 -2.24
N PHE A 83 -6.19 28.09 -3.39
CA PHE A 83 -5.09 27.35 -4.03
C PHE A 83 -3.94 28.27 -4.45
N ARG A 84 -4.25 29.46 -4.98
CA ARG A 84 -3.22 30.45 -5.38
C ARG A 84 -2.41 30.98 -4.18
N GLN A 85 -3.01 31.07 -3.00
CA GLN A 85 -2.36 31.61 -1.80
C GLN A 85 -1.61 30.56 -0.99
N GLN A 86 -2.20 29.38 -0.84
CA GLN A 86 -1.67 28.33 0.03
C GLN A 86 -0.92 27.25 -0.73
N GLU A 87 -1.10 27.16 -2.05
CA GLU A 87 -0.58 26.08 -2.91
C GLU A 87 -1.10 24.68 -2.55
N PHE A 88 -2.00 24.57 -1.59
CA PHE A 88 -2.68 23.34 -1.24
C PHE A 88 -4.13 23.57 -0.82
N ILE A 89 -4.96 22.51 -0.90
CA ILE A 89 -6.33 22.50 -0.40
C ILE A 89 -6.62 21.14 0.23
N GLN A 90 -7.11 21.13 1.47
CA GLN A 90 -7.64 19.92 2.10
C GLN A 90 -8.96 19.48 1.45
N THR A 91 -9.10 18.19 1.18
CA THR A 91 -10.31 17.61 0.58
C THR A 91 -11.55 17.81 1.47
N GLY A 92 -11.37 17.90 2.79
CA GLY A 92 -12.43 18.25 3.73
C GLY A 92 -13.05 19.63 3.46
N VAL A 93 -12.26 20.61 3.01
CA VAL A 93 -12.78 21.94 2.62
C VAL A 93 -13.61 21.83 1.35
N LEU A 94 -13.15 21.07 0.36
CA LEU A 94 -13.86 20.86 -0.90
C LEU A 94 -15.20 20.15 -0.69
N LYS A 95 -15.23 19.11 0.17
CA LYS A 95 -16.46 18.42 0.58
C LYS A 95 -17.46 19.38 1.22
N LYS A 96 -17.01 20.28 2.10
CA LYS A 96 -17.87 21.30 2.74
C LYS A 96 -18.45 22.31 1.73
N LEU A 97 -17.77 22.56 0.62
CA LEU A 97 -18.24 23.41 -0.47
C LEU A 97 -19.16 22.68 -1.46
N GLY A 98 -19.42 21.39 -1.24
CA GLY A 98 -20.23 20.56 -2.15
C GLY A 98 -19.47 20.07 -3.38
N LEU A 99 -18.14 20.11 -3.35
CA LEU A 99 -17.26 19.61 -4.41
C LEU A 99 -16.78 18.21 -4.04
N SER A 100 -17.67 17.22 -4.14
CA SER A 100 -17.40 15.83 -3.71
C SER A 100 -16.98 14.88 -4.83
N GLU A 101 -17.02 15.30 -6.10
CA GLU A 101 -16.72 14.43 -7.24
C GLU A 101 -15.21 14.27 -7.52
N SER A 102 -14.87 13.09 -8.06
CA SER A 102 -13.52 12.50 -8.22
C SER A 102 -12.36 13.47 -8.15
N LEU A 103 -11.77 13.60 -6.96
CA LEU A 103 -10.43 14.14 -6.76
C LEU A 103 -9.46 13.35 -7.64
N GLY A 104 -8.87 14.00 -8.65
CA GLY A 104 -7.82 13.40 -9.50
C GLY A 104 -8.29 12.72 -10.79
N GLY A 105 -9.58 12.70 -11.11
CA GLY A 105 -10.04 12.31 -12.45
C GLY A 105 -9.77 13.42 -13.46
N LYS A 106 -9.25 13.10 -14.66
CA LYS A 106 -8.88 14.04 -15.76
C LYS A 106 -10.02 14.98 -16.25
N ASN A 107 -11.20 14.92 -15.64
CA ASN A 107 -12.41 15.69 -15.95
C ASN A 107 -13.18 16.09 -14.67
N GLY A 108 -12.52 16.11 -13.51
CA GLY A 108 -13.16 16.45 -12.24
C GLY A 108 -13.55 17.93 -12.16
N GLN A 109 -14.66 18.23 -11.50
CA GLN A 109 -15.13 19.62 -11.30
C GLN A 109 -14.06 20.51 -10.66
N ILE A 110 -13.25 19.97 -9.76
CA ILE A 110 -12.14 20.68 -9.10
C ILE A 110 -11.03 21.04 -10.11
N GLU A 111 -10.68 20.11 -11.01
CA GLU A 111 -9.69 20.35 -12.05
C GLU A 111 -10.18 21.44 -13.01
N GLN A 112 -11.45 21.42 -13.39
CA GLN A 112 -12.05 22.46 -14.22
C GLN A 112 -11.98 23.83 -13.52
N ILE A 113 -12.38 23.90 -12.25
CA ILE A 113 -12.33 25.15 -11.45
C ILE A 113 -10.89 25.69 -11.36
N LEU A 114 -9.91 24.84 -11.07
CA LEU A 114 -8.52 25.27 -10.89
C LEU A 114 -7.82 25.64 -12.20
N LYS A 115 -8.19 25.00 -13.32
CA LYS A 115 -7.63 25.28 -14.65
C LYS A 115 -8.36 26.37 -15.41
N GLU A 116 -9.53 26.80 -14.96
CA GLU A 116 -10.27 27.92 -15.54
C GLU A 116 -9.43 29.20 -15.47
N GLY A 117 -8.93 29.66 -16.63
CA GLY A 117 -8.02 30.80 -16.73
C GLY A 117 -6.53 30.45 -16.60
N ASN A 118 -6.17 29.19 -16.32
CA ASN A 118 -4.78 28.73 -16.26
C ASN A 118 -4.64 27.25 -16.64
N SER A 119 -4.67 26.96 -17.94
CA SER A 119 -4.62 25.59 -18.47
C SER A 119 -3.31 24.84 -18.19
N SER A 120 -2.23 25.54 -17.85
CA SER A 120 -0.91 24.94 -17.57
C SER A 120 -0.74 24.50 -16.11
N LEU A 121 -1.70 24.83 -15.24
CA LEU A 121 -1.65 24.51 -13.83
C LEU A 121 -1.65 22.99 -13.61
N LYS A 122 -0.64 22.50 -12.89
CA LYS A 122 -0.46 21.10 -12.52
C LYS A 122 -0.46 20.96 -11.01
N PHE A 123 -1.15 19.94 -10.52
CA PHE A 123 -1.26 19.62 -9.11
C PHE A 123 -1.21 18.11 -8.92
N GLN A 124 -0.78 17.69 -7.74
CA GLN A 124 -0.87 16.32 -7.27
C GLN A 124 -2.05 16.20 -6.31
N VAL A 125 -2.79 15.11 -6.43
CA VAL A 125 -3.88 14.78 -5.52
C VAL A 125 -3.38 13.66 -4.62
N LEU A 126 -3.46 13.88 -3.31
CA LEU A 126 -3.30 12.87 -2.26
C LEU A 126 -4.67 12.58 -1.63
N PRO A 127 -4.80 11.57 -0.76
CA PRO A 127 -6.09 11.14 -0.21
C PRO A 127 -6.84 12.26 0.53
N THR A 128 -6.12 13.11 1.27
CA THR A 128 -6.73 14.16 2.11
C THR A 128 -6.35 15.57 1.68
N VAL A 129 -5.35 15.75 0.82
CA VAL A 129 -4.90 17.06 0.35
C VAL A 129 -4.62 17.09 -1.16
N LEU A 130 -4.89 18.23 -1.78
CA LEU A 130 -4.49 18.56 -3.15
C LEU A 130 -3.35 19.59 -3.07
N LEU A 131 -2.25 19.36 -3.79
CA LEU A 131 -1.02 20.16 -3.72
C LEU A 131 -0.61 20.68 -5.09
N SER A 132 -0.03 21.87 -5.15
CA SER A 132 0.69 22.32 -6.34
C SER A 132 1.82 21.35 -6.66
N LEU A 133 2.09 21.13 -7.96
CA LEU A 133 3.20 20.27 -8.36
C LEU A 133 4.55 20.77 -7.79
N PRO A 134 4.86 22.08 -7.76
CA PRO A 134 6.07 22.58 -7.10
C PRO A 134 6.15 22.23 -5.62
N LEU A 135 5.08 22.44 -4.85
CA LEU A 135 5.05 22.12 -3.42
C LEU A 135 5.21 20.61 -3.18
N TYR A 136 4.57 19.79 -4.01
CA TYR A 136 4.73 18.34 -3.95
C TYR A 136 6.18 17.91 -4.24
N GLN A 137 6.81 18.48 -5.27
CA GLN A 137 8.22 18.21 -5.59
C GLN A 137 9.16 18.65 -4.46
N GLN A 138 8.86 19.76 -3.79
CA GLN A 138 9.59 20.21 -2.61
C GLN A 138 9.50 19.18 -1.48
N CYS A 139 8.31 18.64 -1.20
CA CYS A 139 8.15 17.57 -0.20
C CYS A 139 9.06 16.36 -0.51
N LEU A 140 9.06 15.91 -1.77
CA LEU A 140 9.91 14.79 -2.19
C LEU A 140 11.41 15.12 -2.03
N SER A 141 11.84 16.34 -2.37
CA SER A 141 13.24 16.75 -2.23
C SER A 141 13.67 16.79 -0.75
N THR A 142 12.85 17.37 0.12
CA THR A 142 13.15 17.48 1.56
C THR A 142 13.32 16.10 2.19
N ILE A 143 12.45 15.13 1.87
CA ILE A 143 12.58 13.76 2.37
C ILE A 143 13.84 13.10 1.82
N LYS A 144 14.12 13.24 0.52
CA LYS A 144 15.34 12.68 -0.10
C LYS A 144 16.61 13.22 0.54
N GLU A 145 16.65 14.52 0.85
CA GLU A 145 17.77 15.16 1.55
C GLU A 145 17.91 14.66 2.99
N ALA A 146 16.81 14.53 3.71
CA ALA A 146 16.80 13.97 5.06
C ALA A 146 17.34 12.54 5.09
N VAL A 147 16.82 11.65 4.22
CA VAL A 147 17.30 10.26 4.12
C VAL A 147 18.79 10.19 3.77
N ARG A 148 19.29 11.06 2.88
CA ARG A 148 20.72 11.11 2.55
C ARG A 148 21.60 11.49 3.75
N SER A 149 21.06 12.22 4.71
CA SER A 149 21.78 12.69 5.89
C SER A 149 21.76 11.69 7.05
N SER A 150 20.62 11.04 7.30
CA SER A 150 20.39 10.19 8.48
C SER A 150 20.18 8.70 8.17
N ASP A 151 20.21 8.31 6.88
CA ASP A 151 19.88 6.97 6.35
C ASP A 151 18.43 6.49 6.61
N VAL A 152 17.73 7.06 7.61
CA VAL A 152 16.30 6.87 7.92
C VAL A 152 15.64 8.22 8.19
N CYS A 153 14.39 8.35 7.75
CA CYS A 153 13.63 9.59 7.83
C CYS A 153 12.16 9.27 8.16
N GLU A 154 11.65 9.88 9.22
CA GLU A 154 10.20 9.95 9.46
C GLU A 154 9.62 11.09 8.61
N VAL A 155 8.63 10.78 7.78
CA VAL A 155 8.09 11.72 6.79
C VAL A 155 7.35 12.88 7.46
N GLN A 156 6.61 12.61 8.54
CA GLN A 156 5.78 13.62 9.21
C GLN A 156 6.62 14.76 9.80
N SER A 157 7.61 14.43 10.62
CA SER A 157 8.49 15.41 11.26
C SER A 157 9.32 16.20 10.24
N THR A 158 9.73 15.55 9.15
CA THR A 158 10.50 16.17 8.07
C THR A 158 9.68 17.17 7.25
N LEU A 159 8.40 16.90 7.02
CA LEU A 159 7.52 17.78 6.25
C LEU A 159 6.83 18.87 7.11
N GLN A 160 6.86 18.75 8.44
CA GLN A 160 6.26 19.71 9.36
C GLN A 160 6.60 21.19 9.07
N PRO A 161 7.86 21.55 8.71
CA PRO A 161 8.22 22.94 8.40
C PRO A 161 7.49 23.53 7.18
N LEU A 162 6.94 22.70 6.29
CA LEU A 162 6.17 23.15 5.12
C LEU A 162 4.78 23.64 5.49
N GLY A 163 4.32 23.40 6.73
CA GLY A 163 3.03 23.88 7.23
C GLY A 163 1.81 23.24 6.56
N VAL A 164 2.01 22.16 5.79
CA VAL A 164 0.92 21.42 5.16
C VAL A 164 0.34 20.42 6.17
N PRO A 165 -0.97 20.44 6.43
CA PRO A 165 -1.62 19.55 7.37
C PRO A 165 -1.90 18.18 6.73
N PHE A 166 -0.84 17.38 6.56
CA PHE A 166 -0.92 16.00 6.08
C PHE A 166 -1.57 15.07 7.12
N GLU A 167 -2.35 14.12 6.64
CA GLU A 167 -2.82 12.98 7.44
C GLU A 167 -2.01 11.72 7.07
N ASP A 168 -2.03 10.69 7.93
CA ASP A 168 -1.32 9.43 7.75
C ASP A 168 -1.43 8.81 6.33
N PRO A 169 -2.61 8.72 5.69
CA PRO A 169 -2.70 8.17 4.33
C PRO A 169 -1.95 9.01 3.28
N ASP A 170 -1.83 10.32 3.47
CA ASP A 170 -1.03 11.16 2.57
C ASP A 170 0.47 10.88 2.75
N LEU A 171 0.91 10.71 4.00
CA LEU A 171 2.31 10.44 4.33
C LEU A 171 2.77 9.09 3.78
N ILE A 172 1.91 8.08 3.85
CA ILE A 172 2.15 6.75 3.27
C ILE A 172 2.23 6.85 1.74
N GLU A 173 1.30 7.54 1.08
CA GLU A 173 1.37 7.68 -0.38
C GLU A 173 2.63 8.44 -0.83
N ILE A 174 3.06 9.44 -0.06
CA ILE A 174 4.33 10.15 -0.30
C ILE A 174 5.52 9.20 -0.13
N SER A 175 5.57 8.41 0.94
CA SER A 175 6.67 7.48 1.22
C SER A 175 6.79 6.40 0.12
N GLU A 176 5.66 5.79 -0.26
CA GLU A 176 5.57 4.82 -1.34
C GLU A 176 6.02 5.42 -2.68
N LYS A 177 5.63 6.67 -2.97
CA LYS A 177 6.04 7.35 -4.21
C LYS A 177 7.55 7.55 -4.27
N ILE A 178 8.18 7.89 -3.14
CA ILE A 178 9.62 8.07 -3.05
C ILE A 178 10.35 6.75 -3.28
N ALA A 179 9.93 5.69 -2.59
CA ALA A 179 10.50 4.35 -2.75
C ALA A 179 10.32 3.81 -4.18
N ALA A 180 9.18 4.09 -4.83
CA ALA A 180 8.98 3.72 -6.23
C ALA A 180 9.84 4.53 -7.21
N SER A 181 10.28 5.74 -6.83
CA SER A 181 11.07 6.62 -7.69
C SER A 181 12.57 6.35 -7.64
N GLU A 182 13.07 5.80 -6.53
CA GLU A 182 14.50 5.58 -6.26
C GLU A 182 14.68 4.13 -5.80
N SER A 183 15.42 3.32 -6.57
CA SER A 183 15.59 1.89 -6.26
C SER A 183 16.37 1.62 -4.96
N GLU A 184 17.13 2.60 -4.47
CA GLU A 184 17.96 2.50 -3.26
C GLU A 184 17.21 2.89 -1.98
N LEU A 185 15.95 3.34 -2.10
CA LEU A 185 15.11 3.78 -1.01
C LEU A 185 13.96 2.81 -0.79
N GLN A 186 13.68 2.54 0.48
CA GLN A 186 12.61 1.69 0.95
C GLN A 186 11.66 2.52 1.82
N CYS A 187 10.40 2.12 1.86
CA CYS A 187 9.42 2.69 2.78
C CYS A 187 8.88 1.61 3.73
N SER A 188 8.50 2.06 4.92
CA SER A 188 7.79 1.30 5.95
C SER A 188 6.79 2.26 6.59
N GLY A 189 5.51 2.17 6.20
CA GLY A 189 4.48 3.12 6.60
C GLY A 189 4.87 4.58 6.34
N THR A 190 5.01 5.36 7.42
CA THR A 190 5.39 6.79 7.40
C THR A 190 6.90 7.04 7.44
N HIS A 191 7.72 5.99 7.36
CA HIS A 191 9.17 6.06 7.36
C HIS A 191 9.75 5.72 5.99
N VAL A 192 10.83 6.41 5.63
CA VAL A 192 11.64 6.12 4.45
C VAL A 192 13.08 5.89 4.88
N PHE A 193 13.71 4.84 4.38
CA PHE A 193 15.09 4.51 4.72
C PHE A 193 15.87 4.04 3.50
N SER A 194 17.19 4.15 3.57
CA SER A 194 18.10 3.71 2.51
C SER A 194 18.50 2.25 2.72
N ASP A 195 18.74 1.53 1.61
CA ASP A 195 19.35 0.20 1.63
C ASP A 195 20.69 0.15 2.38
N ARG A 196 21.35 1.30 2.59
CA ARG A 196 22.56 1.42 3.43
C ARG A 196 22.35 0.92 4.85
N ILE A 197 21.15 1.06 5.41
CA ILE A 197 20.82 0.51 6.74
C ILE A 197 20.86 -1.01 6.70
N ILE A 198 20.32 -1.61 5.65
CA ILE A 198 20.31 -3.07 5.44
C ILE A 198 21.75 -3.57 5.32
N THR A 199 22.58 -2.92 4.50
CA THR A 199 24.00 -3.30 4.33
C THR A 199 24.76 -3.18 5.65
N LYS A 200 24.60 -2.07 6.39
CA LYS A 200 25.23 -1.88 7.71
C LYS A 200 24.78 -2.94 8.71
N ALA A 201 23.50 -3.31 8.73
CA ALA A 201 23.00 -4.37 9.59
C ALA A 201 23.67 -5.71 9.27
N ILE A 202 23.72 -6.09 7.99
CA ILE A 202 24.36 -7.35 7.55
C ILE A 202 25.85 -7.38 7.92
N GLU A 203 26.58 -6.28 7.69
CA GLU A 203 28.00 -6.18 8.06
C GLU A 203 28.23 -6.40 9.56
N ARG A 204 27.35 -5.86 10.42
CA ARG A 204 27.42 -6.05 11.87
C ARG A 204 27.03 -7.46 12.32
N LEU A 205 26.25 -8.15 11.50
CA LEU A 205 25.87 -9.54 11.75
C LEU A 205 26.86 -10.56 11.18
N GLY A 206 27.87 -10.14 10.41
CA GLY A 206 28.82 -11.03 9.73
C GLY A 206 29.37 -12.15 10.62
N ASP A 207 29.93 -11.81 11.78
CA ASP A 207 30.51 -12.78 12.71
C ASP A 207 29.46 -13.80 13.24
N ARG A 208 28.22 -13.33 13.45
CA ARG A 208 27.12 -14.20 13.89
C ARG A 208 26.65 -15.12 12.78
N ILE A 209 26.57 -14.61 11.55
CA ILE A 209 26.21 -15.36 10.35
C ILE A 209 27.26 -16.46 10.09
N ASP A 210 28.54 -16.12 10.17
CA ASP A 210 29.64 -17.08 10.00
C ASP A 210 29.62 -18.16 11.08
N SER A 211 29.46 -17.76 12.35
CA SER A 211 29.35 -18.70 13.47
C SER A 211 28.17 -19.66 13.30
N TRP A 212 27.02 -19.14 12.86
CA TRP A 212 25.82 -19.95 12.58
C TRP A 212 26.02 -20.91 11.40
N ALA A 213 26.68 -20.46 10.33
CA ALA A 213 27.02 -21.30 9.19
C ALA A 213 27.91 -22.47 9.62
N HIS A 214 28.92 -22.20 10.46
CA HIS A 214 29.80 -23.22 11.02
C HIS A 214 29.05 -24.23 11.91
N GLU A 215 28.14 -23.77 12.76
CA GLU A 215 27.33 -24.64 13.61
C GLU A 215 26.42 -25.54 12.76
N LEU A 216 25.76 -24.98 11.76
CA LEU A 216 24.89 -25.72 10.83
C LEU A 216 25.67 -26.81 10.09
N MET A 217 26.86 -26.49 9.60
CA MET A 217 27.73 -27.45 8.92
C MET A 217 28.25 -28.53 9.87
N THR A 218 28.58 -28.18 11.11
CA THR A 218 29.05 -29.15 12.12
C THR A 218 27.93 -30.14 12.48
N LYS A 219 26.70 -29.66 12.67
CA LYS A 219 25.53 -30.51 12.89
C LYS A 219 25.30 -31.47 11.72
N LEU A 220 25.35 -30.96 10.48
CA LEU A 220 25.24 -31.76 9.26
C LEU A 220 26.32 -32.84 9.13
N GLU A 221 27.58 -32.53 9.46
CA GLU A 221 28.66 -33.51 9.47
C GLU A 221 28.45 -34.59 10.55
N GLN A 222 28.00 -34.19 11.73
CA GLN A 222 27.73 -35.10 12.84
C GLN A 222 26.55 -36.05 12.51
N GLU A 223 25.49 -35.53 11.90
CA GLU A 223 24.38 -36.34 11.38
C GLU A 223 24.89 -37.32 10.33
N ARG A 224 25.65 -36.87 9.32
CA ARG A 224 26.25 -37.77 8.31
C ARG A 224 27.10 -38.88 8.93
N ARG A 225 27.91 -38.57 9.94
CA ARG A 225 28.75 -39.56 10.65
C ARG A 225 27.91 -40.55 11.46
N SER A 226 26.79 -40.11 12.04
CA SER A 226 25.86 -40.99 12.77
C SER A 226 25.11 -41.95 11.84
N THR A 227 24.68 -41.49 10.66
CA THR A 227 24.03 -42.33 9.65
C THR A 227 25.00 -43.36 9.05
N HIS A 228 26.28 -42.99 8.86
CA HIS A 228 27.30 -43.92 8.36
C HIS A 228 27.72 -44.98 9.40
N ARG A 229 27.62 -44.69 10.70
CA ARG A 229 27.82 -45.68 11.78
C ARG A 229 26.69 -46.70 11.84
N GLN A 230 25.44 -46.32 11.57
CA GLN A 230 24.32 -47.28 11.53
C GLN A 230 24.44 -48.25 10.34
N GLN A 231 24.97 -47.82 9.20
CA GLN A 231 25.16 -48.71 8.05
C GLN A 231 26.30 -49.73 8.26
N LYS A 232 27.36 -49.37 8.99
CA LYS A 232 28.49 -50.28 9.29
C LYS A 232 28.18 -51.33 10.38
N THR A 233 27.06 -51.19 11.10
CA THR A 233 26.66 -52.16 12.12
C THR A 233 25.82 -53.31 11.53
N VAL A 234 25.26 -53.15 10.32
CA VAL A 234 24.46 -54.20 9.66
C VAL A 234 25.33 -55.17 8.84
N GLU A 235 26.57 -54.80 8.47
CA GLU A 235 27.46 -55.67 7.69
C GLU A 235 28.32 -56.62 8.54
N ALA A 236 28.36 -56.46 9.87
CA ALA A 236 29.20 -57.29 10.76
C ALA A 236 28.48 -58.53 11.35
N GLU A 237 27.21 -58.76 11.04
CA GLU A 237 26.41 -59.87 11.59
C GLU A 237 26.03 -60.96 10.56
N ASN A 238 26.67 -60.96 9.38
CA ASN A 238 26.45 -62.01 8.35
C ASN A 238 27.73 -62.80 8.06
N ASP A 239 28.29 -63.43 9.10
CA ASP A 239 29.30 -64.47 8.93
C ASP A 239 28.84 -65.79 9.59
N TRP A 240 29.00 -66.89 8.85
CA TRP A 240 28.83 -68.32 9.16
C TRP A 240 27.50 -69.09 8.96
N GLY A 241 27.51 -69.94 7.91
CA GLY A 241 26.94 -71.32 7.89
C GLY A 241 25.72 -71.57 6.97
N GLU A 242 25.90 -72.00 5.71
CA GLU A 242 25.73 -73.40 5.21
C GLU A 242 24.40 -74.12 5.65
N THR A 243 23.60 -74.86 4.86
CA THR A 243 23.75 -75.53 3.55
C THR A 243 22.34 -75.97 3.02
N LYS A 244 22.24 -76.18 1.70
CA LYS A 244 21.41 -77.20 0.96
C LYS A 244 19.85 -77.12 0.97
N LYS A 245 19.26 -76.83 -0.20
CA LYS A 245 18.64 -77.81 -1.14
C LYS A 245 17.91 -77.14 -2.32
N GLY A 246 18.08 -77.74 -3.51
CA GLY A 246 17.26 -77.76 -4.76
C GLY A 246 16.41 -76.54 -5.13
N GLY A 247 16.47 -75.96 -6.33
CA GLY A 247 16.44 -76.58 -7.66
C GLY A 247 15.18 -76.11 -8.41
N GLY A 248 15.29 -75.74 -9.69
CA GLY A 248 14.15 -75.76 -10.62
C GLY A 248 13.50 -74.45 -11.08
N LYS A 249 14.13 -73.80 -12.07
CA LYS A 249 13.56 -73.23 -13.33
C LYS A 249 12.03 -73.34 -13.57
N LYS A 250 11.26 -72.22 -13.63
CA LYS A 250 10.28 -71.83 -14.71
C LYS A 250 9.35 -70.64 -14.36
N LYS A 251 9.43 -69.59 -15.18
CA LYS A 251 8.38 -68.99 -16.06
C LYS A 251 6.92 -68.83 -15.56
N GLY A 252 6.43 -67.57 -15.59
CA GLY A 252 5.01 -67.14 -15.67
C GLY A 252 4.88 -65.77 -15.00
N LYS A 253 4.58 -64.62 -15.64
CA LYS A 253 3.51 -64.16 -16.56
C LYS A 253 2.10 -64.20 -15.97
N GLY A 254 1.53 -63.00 -15.75
CA GLY A 254 0.16 -62.72 -15.30
C GLY A 254 0.18 -62.03 -13.93
N GLY A 255 -0.34 -60.83 -13.70
CA GLY A 255 -1.39 -60.11 -14.39
C GLY A 255 -2.58 -59.93 -13.43
N GLY A 256 -2.86 -58.69 -13.04
CA GLY A 256 -4.21 -58.25 -12.65
C GLY A 256 -4.56 -58.21 -11.15
N GLY A 257 -4.66 -56.98 -10.62
CA GLY A 257 -5.98 -56.50 -10.18
C GLY A 257 -6.36 -56.54 -8.69
N LYS A 258 -6.14 -55.39 -8.04
CA LYS A 258 -7.16 -54.55 -7.37
C LYS A 258 -7.78 -55.02 -6.02
N GLY A 259 -7.47 -54.24 -4.97
CA GLY A 259 -8.47 -53.72 -4.02
C GLY A 259 -8.22 -53.99 -2.53
N GLY A 260 -8.11 -52.91 -1.73
CA GLY A 260 -8.49 -52.97 -0.31
C GLY A 260 -7.63 -52.18 0.70
N LYS A 261 -7.90 -50.88 0.83
CA LYS A 261 -7.87 -50.02 2.03
C LYS A 261 -7.03 -50.45 3.27
N SER A 262 -6.03 -49.61 3.58
CA SER A 262 -5.56 -49.07 4.88
C SER A 262 -4.10 -48.68 4.66
N SER A 263 -3.48 -47.65 5.22
CA SER A 263 -3.75 -46.71 6.30
C SER A 263 -2.72 -45.60 6.09
N ALA A 264 -3.02 -44.39 6.57
CA ALA A 264 -2.11 -43.25 6.53
C ALA A 264 -0.73 -43.62 7.11
N ALA A 265 0.30 -43.51 6.29
CA ALA A 265 1.67 -43.35 6.74
C ALA A 265 2.11 -42.02 6.14
N SER A 266 2.32 -41.06 7.03
CA SER A 266 3.07 -39.83 6.80
C SER A 266 4.29 -40.15 5.95
N ARG A 267 4.24 -39.70 4.69
CA ARG A 267 5.45 -39.56 3.89
C ARG A 267 6.19 -38.39 4.51
N GLU A 268 7.07 -38.67 5.47
CA GLU A 268 8.16 -37.78 5.79
C GLU A 268 8.85 -37.47 4.48
N GLU A 269 8.64 -36.25 4.00
CA GLU A 269 9.54 -35.67 3.02
C GLU A 269 10.95 -35.69 3.62
N PRO A 270 11.99 -36.06 2.85
CA PRO A 270 13.35 -35.96 3.34
C PRO A 270 13.57 -34.51 3.76
N ALA A 271 13.90 -34.31 5.03
CA ALA A 271 14.19 -33.03 5.64
C ALA A 271 14.97 -32.17 4.65
N SER A 272 14.28 -31.21 4.03
CA SER A 272 14.97 -30.14 3.35
C SER A 272 15.73 -29.44 4.47
N THR A 273 17.05 -29.62 4.48
CA THR A 273 17.92 -28.96 5.45
C THR A 273 17.58 -27.49 5.40
N PHE A 274 16.90 -26.99 6.43
CA PHE A 274 16.47 -25.60 6.47
C PHE A 274 17.73 -24.76 6.67
N VAL A 275 18.27 -24.24 5.57
CA VAL A 275 19.35 -23.25 5.60
C VAL A 275 18.67 -21.91 5.81
N GLY A 276 18.52 -21.51 7.08
CA GLY A 276 17.93 -20.23 7.48
C GLY A 276 18.08 -19.97 8.97
N VAL A 277 18.06 -18.69 9.35
CA VAL A 277 17.94 -18.25 10.74
C VAL A 277 16.45 -18.06 11.05
N PRO A 278 15.93 -18.54 12.19
CA PRO A 278 14.56 -18.23 12.61
C PRO A 278 14.33 -16.71 12.71
N SER A 279 13.15 -16.22 12.34
CA SER A 279 12.86 -14.77 12.34
C SER A 279 13.05 -14.15 13.72
N GLU A 280 12.58 -14.81 14.79
CA GLU A 280 12.72 -14.37 16.18
C GLU A 280 14.19 -14.17 16.59
N THR A 281 15.08 -15.08 16.16
CA THR A 281 16.52 -14.98 16.43
C THR A 281 17.15 -13.86 15.62
N LEU A 282 16.70 -13.65 14.39
CA LEU A 282 17.19 -12.58 13.53
C LEU A 282 16.76 -11.20 14.03
N GLU A 283 15.54 -11.07 14.55
CA GLU A 283 15.04 -9.86 15.23
C GLU A 283 15.93 -9.49 16.42
N GLU A 284 16.23 -10.45 17.30
CA GLU A 284 17.12 -10.22 18.45
C GLU A 284 18.53 -9.80 17.99
N TRP A 285 19.02 -10.42 16.92
CA TRP A 285 20.32 -10.08 16.35
C TRP A 285 20.35 -8.65 15.82
N ILE A 286 19.34 -8.26 15.03
CA ILE A 286 19.25 -6.91 14.46
C ILE A 286 19.03 -5.87 15.56
N ALA A 287 18.13 -6.12 16.50
CA ALA A 287 17.89 -5.25 17.66
C ALA A 287 19.19 -5.02 18.47
N SER A 288 20.02 -6.05 18.63
CA SER A 288 21.30 -5.93 19.34
C SER A 288 22.35 -5.06 18.64
N THR A 289 22.18 -4.74 17.36
CA THR A 289 23.13 -3.90 16.60
C THR A 289 22.94 -2.40 16.81
N SER A 290 21.78 -1.97 17.35
CA SER A 290 21.36 -0.56 17.51
C SER A 290 21.46 0.30 16.23
N VAL A 291 21.50 -0.31 15.05
CA VAL A 291 21.57 0.39 13.74
C VAL A 291 20.19 0.72 13.20
N VAL A 292 19.19 -0.07 13.58
CA VAL A 292 17.83 -0.05 13.02
C VAL A 292 16.86 0.47 14.08
N PRO A 293 16.12 1.56 13.82
CA PRO A 293 15.03 2.01 14.69
C PRO A 293 13.92 0.96 14.82
N GLU A 294 13.25 0.92 15.97
CA GLU A 294 12.19 -0.07 16.26
C GLU A 294 11.02 0.05 15.26
N GLU A 295 10.76 1.26 14.76
CA GLU A 295 9.65 1.59 13.88
C GLU A 295 9.76 0.96 12.48
N ILE A 296 10.98 0.60 12.06
CA ILE A 296 11.24 -0.06 10.77
C ILE A 296 11.82 -1.48 10.94
N LEU A 297 11.88 -1.98 12.18
CA LEU A 297 12.59 -3.21 12.51
C LEU A 297 12.00 -4.42 11.76
N GLU A 298 10.68 -4.58 11.75
CA GLU A 298 10.00 -5.69 11.08
C GLU A 298 10.33 -5.74 9.57
N ASP A 299 10.19 -4.61 8.88
CA ASP A 299 10.50 -4.45 7.47
C ASP A 299 11.98 -4.66 7.12
N VAL A 300 12.87 -4.28 8.04
CA VAL A 300 14.32 -4.49 7.88
C VAL A 300 14.68 -5.95 8.17
N VAL A 301 14.06 -6.59 9.16
CA VAL A 301 14.25 -8.01 9.48
C VAL A 301 13.86 -8.89 8.31
N GLU A 302 12.70 -8.64 7.69
CA GLU A 302 12.26 -9.41 6.52
C GLU A 302 13.30 -9.32 5.40
N ARG A 303 13.75 -8.10 5.07
CA ARG A 303 14.73 -7.85 4.01
C ARG A 303 16.11 -8.42 4.35
N VAL A 304 16.64 -8.18 5.55
CA VAL A 304 17.91 -8.75 6.01
C VAL A 304 17.83 -10.27 6.01
N GLY A 305 16.70 -10.86 6.40
CA GLY A 305 16.49 -12.30 6.42
C GLY A 305 16.65 -12.94 5.05
N THR A 306 16.13 -12.31 4.00
CA THR A 306 16.34 -12.79 2.62
C THR A 306 17.81 -12.79 2.21
N GLN A 307 18.56 -11.73 2.56
CA GLN A 307 19.99 -11.62 2.20
C GLN A 307 20.86 -12.56 3.04
N VAL A 308 20.60 -12.68 4.34
CA VAL A 308 21.31 -13.59 5.24
C VAL A 308 21.09 -15.05 4.81
N LYS A 309 19.88 -15.41 4.38
CA LYS A 309 19.60 -16.74 3.86
C LYS A 309 20.44 -17.07 2.63
N GLU A 310 20.60 -16.12 1.71
CA GLU A 310 21.43 -16.30 0.52
C GLU A 310 22.92 -16.40 0.89
N LEU A 311 23.40 -15.56 1.81
CA LEU A 311 24.77 -15.64 2.34
C LEU A 311 25.06 -16.99 2.98
N LEU A 312 24.16 -17.50 3.83
CA LEU A 312 24.27 -18.82 4.45
C LEU A 312 24.31 -19.93 3.40
N ARG A 313 23.50 -19.83 2.35
CA ARG A 313 23.50 -20.79 1.24
C ARG A 313 24.85 -20.83 0.52
N ILE A 314 25.43 -19.65 0.24
CA ILE A 314 26.75 -19.53 -0.41
C ILE A 314 27.84 -20.11 0.50
N LEU A 315 27.87 -19.72 1.78
CA LEU A 315 28.85 -20.21 2.75
C LEU A 315 28.79 -21.73 2.88
N CYS A 316 27.60 -22.31 3.06
CA CYS A 316 27.43 -23.76 3.13
C CYS A 316 27.92 -24.46 1.85
N HIS A 317 27.59 -23.92 0.67
CA HIS A 317 28.06 -24.47 -0.60
C HIS A 317 29.60 -24.42 -0.74
N CYS A 318 30.22 -23.29 -0.35
CA CYS A 318 31.68 -23.15 -0.30
C CYS A 318 32.32 -24.19 0.64
N PHE A 319 31.73 -24.42 1.81
CA PHE A 319 32.17 -25.49 2.72
C PHE A 319 32.10 -26.87 2.08
N PHE A 320 30.96 -27.22 1.47
CA PHE A 320 30.81 -28.51 0.77
C PHE A 320 31.84 -28.69 -0.37
N CYS A 321 32.10 -27.65 -1.16
CA CYS A 321 33.12 -27.70 -2.22
C CYS A 321 34.56 -27.81 -1.67
N SER A 322 34.84 -27.23 -0.50
CA SER A 322 36.16 -27.31 0.15
C SER A 322 36.40 -28.72 0.70
N VAL A 323 35.41 -29.28 1.40
CA VAL A 323 35.46 -30.66 1.94
C VAL A 323 35.49 -31.70 0.82
N GLY A 324 34.72 -31.50 -0.27
CA GLY A 324 34.72 -32.38 -1.44
C GLY A 324 36.06 -32.47 -2.16
N ARG A 325 36.86 -31.39 -2.17
CA ARG A 325 38.23 -31.42 -2.73
C ARG A 325 39.23 -32.16 -1.84
N HIS A 326 38.98 -32.25 -0.54
CA HIS A 326 39.80 -33.06 0.36
C HIS A 326 39.53 -34.57 0.24
N LEU A 327 38.32 -34.98 -0.14
CA LEU A 327 37.99 -36.39 -0.36
C LEU A 327 38.42 -36.95 -1.73
N GLN A 328 38.73 -36.10 -2.72
CA GLN A 328 39.26 -36.55 -4.03
C GLN A 328 40.80 -36.62 -4.10
N ARG A 329 41.50 -36.31 -3.00
CA ARG A 329 42.97 -36.42 -2.89
C ARG A 329 43.44 -37.62 -2.06
N PHE A 330 42.54 -38.56 -1.76
CA PHE A 330 42.86 -39.87 -1.22
C PHE A 330 42.40 -40.96 -2.18
#